data_AF-A0A7J0FAJ6-F1
#
_entry.id   AF-A0A7J0FAJ6-F1
#
_cell.length_a   1.000
_cell.length_b   1.000
_cell.length_c   1.000
_cell.angle_alpha   90.00
_cell.angle_beta   90.00
_cell.angle_gamma   90.00
#
_symmetry.space_group_name_H-M   'P 1'
#
loop_
_entity.id
_entity.type
_entity.pdbx_description
1 polymer ?
#
loop_
_entity_poly.entity_id
_entity_poly.type
_entity_poly.pdbx_seq_one_letter_code
_entity_poly.pdbx_strand_id
1 'polypeptide(L)'
;MMAQKVRTTFIAIVVLIVFLASVYHYLVRQQPVISAQDPLLSPPGPLYPNPMYAIRDEDAPNHESNSRVNSAVSILLPAWEILVLVSTETPLPLDSNAYTCLFPNNDTSPARPAGILPSLDRNLFKCDLPVRLRRRLPFPQPILTKSPENPPEIKSPASALLRWNFLVYDSLTTENDVILFVKGVNNRQGIHREPSEFRCVFGDDAIHGVRTAVKSSLQEVFRCPRPERTGPVDDGEPVKVSLEISYQKLVMPSVAYYTPARKIALQEPKSPICACTLVYNAAKFLKEWVVYHSEIGVQKFFLYDNDSDDDLEKVVTELVDHGYNVSTLFWPWPKTQEAGFSHCAIHANDSCAWMMYMDVDEFIYSPNWLNSSTPSDQMLPSLLPTGNHVGQVIMNCYEFGPSNQKSHPVLGVTQGYNCRNRVENRHKSIVFLDAIDASLLNVIHHFKVREGYRTKNLGMDHAVVNHYKFQAWEEFKTKFRRRVSAYVVDWTQAVNLDSKDRTPGLGYAAVEPKGWAEKFCEVYDNRLRDMTRRWFGMEAPSGNHMAWQI
;
A
#
# COMPACT_ATOMS: atom_id res chain seq x y z
N MET A 1 -65.05 -37.35 -23.25
CA MET A 1 -64.42 -37.57 -21.92
C MET A 1 -62.88 -37.65 -21.96
N MET A 2 -62.25 -38.29 -22.95
CA MET A 2 -60.77 -38.37 -23.03
C MET A 2 -60.08 -37.03 -23.36
N ALA A 3 -60.60 -36.23 -24.29
CA ALA A 3 -59.98 -34.96 -24.70
C ALA A 3 -59.90 -33.91 -23.57
N GLN A 4 -60.85 -33.94 -22.63
CA GLN A 4 -60.91 -33.01 -21.51
C GLN A 4 -59.89 -33.36 -20.41
N LYS A 5 -59.63 -34.66 -20.20
CA LYS A 5 -58.55 -35.14 -19.31
C LYS A 5 -57.17 -34.80 -19.84
N VAL A 6 -56.92 -34.96 -21.15
CA VAL A 6 -55.62 -34.59 -21.75
C VAL A 6 -55.34 -33.09 -21.60
N ARG A 7 -56.36 -32.25 -21.72
CA ARG A 7 -56.22 -30.79 -21.59
C ARG A 7 -55.93 -30.36 -20.16
N THR A 8 -56.57 -30.96 -19.16
CA THR A 8 -56.26 -30.69 -17.74
C THR A 8 -54.91 -31.24 -17.32
N THR A 9 -54.51 -32.42 -17.80
CA THR A 9 -53.16 -32.96 -17.55
C THR A 9 -52.08 -32.08 -18.19
N PHE A 10 -52.30 -31.58 -19.41
CA PHE A 10 -51.37 -30.67 -20.07
C PHE A 10 -51.21 -29.36 -19.31
N ILE A 11 -52.32 -28.74 -18.86
CA ILE A 11 -52.27 -27.50 -18.07
C ILE A 11 -51.55 -27.74 -16.72
N ALA A 12 -51.82 -28.86 -16.04
CA ALA A 12 -51.15 -29.20 -14.80
C ALA A 12 -49.63 -29.38 -14.98
N ILE A 13 -49.20 -30.00 -16.08
CA ILE A 13 -47.78 -30.16 -16.42
C ILE A 13 -47.14 -28.79 -16.70
N VAL A 14 -47.81 -27.92 -17.46
CA VAL A 14 -47.28 -26.57 -17.74
C VAL A 14 -47.14 -25.74 -16.46
N VAL A 15 -48.14 -25.78 -15.58
CA VAL A 15 -48.08 -25.07 -14.28
C VAL A 15 -46.96 -25.62 -13.40
N LEU A 16 -46.77 -26.95 -13.38
CA LEU A 16 -45.67 -27.58 -12.64
C LEU A 16 -44.30 -27.18 -13.20
N ILE A 17 -44.14 -27.12 -14.52
CA ILE A 17 -42.90 -26.67 -15.17
C ILE A 17 -42.60 -25.20 -14.83
N VAL A 18 -43.60 -24.32 -14.88
CA VAL A 18 -43.43 -22.90 -14.54
C VAL A 18 -43.09 -22.73 -13.05
N PHE A 19 -43.73 -23.50 -12.17
CA PHE A 19 -43.44 -23.48 -10.74
C PHE A 19 -42.02 -23.98 -10.46
N LEU A 20 -41.61 -25.11 -11.04
CA LEU A 20 -40.26 -25.65 -10.89
C LEU A 20 -39.18 -24.73 -11.49
N ALA A 21 -39.45 -24.09 -12.63
CA ALA A 21 -38.54 -23.09 -13.22
C ALA A 21 -38.40 -21.85 -12.33
N SER A 22 -39.49 -21.42 -11.69
CA SER A 22 -39.51 -20.29 -10.76
C SER A 22 -38.76 -20.61 -9.46
N VAL A 23 -38.94 -21.81 -8.92
CA VAL A 23 -38.18 -22.32 -7.76
C VAL A 23 -36.70 -22.52 -8.11
N TYR A 24 -36.39 -23.04 -9.30
CA TYR A 24 -35.02 -23.15 -9.81
C TYR A 24 -34.36 -21.77 -9.91
N HIS A 25 -35.02 -20.77 -10.51
CA HIS A 25 -34.49 -19.41 -10.56
C HIS A 25 -34.35 -18.76 -9.19
N TYR A 26 -35.25 -19.03 -8.25
CA TYR A 26 -35.14 -18.51 -6.88
C TYR A 26 -33.95 -19.13 -6.12
N LEU A 27 -33.76 -20.45 -6.25
CA LEU A 27 -32.66 -21.18 -5.59
C LEU A 27 -31.29 -20.86 -6.23
N VAL A 28 -31.23 -20.71 -7.56
CA VAL A 28 -30.01 -20.36 -8.29
C VAL A 28 -29.61 -18.90 -8.07
N ARG A 29 -30.55 -17.98 -7.82
CA ARG A 29 -30.26 -16.57 -7.55
C ARG A 29 -29.73 -16.31 -6.13
N GLN A 30 -29.84 -17.28 -5.20
CA GLN A 30 -29.37 -17.16 -3.82
C GLN A 30 -28.05 -17.90 -3.52
N GLN A 31 -27.41 -18.54 -4.50
CA GLN A 31 -26.02 -18.96 -4.34
C GLN A 31 -25.06 -17.87 -4.81
N PRO A 32 -23.99 -17.55 -4.05
CA PRO A 32 -22.93 -16.70 -4.55
C PRO A 32 -22.29 -17.41 -5.74
N VAL A 33 -22.28 -16.73 -6.89
CA VAL A 33 -21.65 -17.24 -8.11
C VAL A 33 -20.15 -17.37 -7.86
N ILE A 34 -19.73 -18.58 -7.49
CA ILE A 34 -18.41 -19.11 -7.77
C ILE A 34 -18.43 -19.50 -9.25
N SER A 35 -17.90 -18.63 -10.10
CA SER A 35 -17.72 -18.93 -11.52
C SER A 35 -16.51 -19.86 -11.68
N ALA A 36 -16.77 -21.15 -11.82
CA ALA A 36 -15.87 -22.10 -12.44
C ALA A 36 -16.11 -22.11 -13.96
N GLN A 37 -15.02 -22.21 -14.71
CA GLN A 37 -14.84 -21.99 -16.14
C GLN A 37 -15.64 -22.91 -17.06
N ASP A 38 -15.80 -22.49 -18.32
CA ASP A 38 -15.80 -23.41 -19.47
C ASP A 38 -14.63 -23.06 -20.42
N PRO A 39 -13.98 -24.06 -21.05
CA PRO A 39 -12.68 -23.92 -21.69
C PRO A 39 -12.82 -23.51 -23.17
N LEU A 40 -12.48 -22.26 -23.48
CA LEU A 40 -12.24 -21.84 -24.86
C LEU A 40 -10.74 -21.93 -25.16
N LEU A 41 -10.41 -22.89 -26.02
CA LEU A 41 -9.15 -23.04 -26.74
C LEU A 41 -8.66 -21.68 -27.26
N SER A 42 -7.58 -21.17 -26.66
CA SER A 42 -6.75 -20.09 -27.17
C SER A 42 -5.31 -20.61 -27.24
N PRO A 43 -4.53 -20.18 -28.23
CA PRO A 43 -3.32 -20.87 -28.67
C PRO A 43 -2.24 -20.87 -27.58
N PRO A 44 -1.31 -21.84 -27.61
CA PRO A 44 -0.24 -21.89 -26.63
C PRO A 44 0.56 -20.59 -26.69
N GLY A 45 0.47 -19.78 -25.63
CA GLY A 45 1.42 -18.69 -25.40
C GLY A 45 2.84 -19.25 -25.34
N PRO A 46 3.85 -18.48 -25.77
CA PRO A 46 5.20 -19.00 -25.87
C PRO A 46 5.66 -19.54 -24.52
N LEU A 47 6.08 -20.81 -24.53
CA LEU A 47 6.83 -21.45 -23.46
C LEU A 47 7.93 -20.49 -23.01
N TYR A 48 7.78 -19.92 -21.81
CA TYR A 48 8.88 -19.26 -21.13
C TYR A 48 9.99 -20.30 -20.98
N PRO A 49 11.23 -20.02 -21.42
CA PRO A 49 12.34 -20.89 -21.10
C PRO A 49 12.47 -20.90 -19.58
N ASN A 50 12.56 -22.11 -19.01
CA ASN A 50 13.06 -22.34 -17.66
C ASN A 50 14.19 -21.34 -17.34
N PRO A 51 14.16 -20.61 -16.23
CA PRO A 51 15.38 -20.03 -15.68
C PRO A 51 16.18 -21.17 -15.02
N MET A 52 16.64 -22.12 -15.84
CA MET A 52 17.67 -23.06 -15.43
C MET A 52 19.01 -22.37 -15.65
N TYR A 53 19.39 -21.54 -14.70
CA TYR A 53 20.78 -21.19 -14.49
C TYR A 53 21.09 -21.53 -13.04
N ALA A 54 21.51 -22.78 -12.84
CA ALA A 54 22.30 -23.15 -11.69
C ALA A 54 23.54 -22.25 -11.70
N ILE A 55 23.68 -21.41 -10.68
CA ILE A 55 24.94 -20.76 -10.36
C ILE A 55 25.88 -21.91 -9.96
N ARG A 56 26.80 -22.27 -10.85
CA ARG A 56 28.01 -23.00 -10.45
C ARG A 56 28.96 -21.93 -9.91
N ASP A 57 29.16 -21.94 -8.59
CA ASP A 57 30.28 -21.25 -7.98
C ASP A 57 31.56 -21.95 -8.45
N GLU A 58 32.39 -21.22 -9.21
CA GLU A 58 33.79 -21.58 -9.41
C GLU A 58 34.63 -20.70 -8.49
N ASP A 59 35.56 -21.36 -7.79
CA ASP A 59 36.47 -20.84 -6.78
C ASP A 59 37.13 -19.51 -7.19
N ALA A 60 37.00 -18.48 -6.33
CA ALA A 60 37.73 -17.24 -6.48
C ALA A 60 39.16 -17.38 -5.91
N PRO A 61 40.23 -17.02 -6.65
CA PRO A 61 41.56 -16.99 -6.09
C PRO A 61 41.77 -15.72 -5.25
N ASN A 62 42.39 -15.90 -4.08
CA ASN A 62 42.90 -14.83 -3.24
C ASN A 62 43.86 -13.91 -4.01
N HIS A 63 43.46 -12.67 -4.24
CA HIS A 63 44.40 -11.57 -4.44
C HIS A 63 43.87 -10.28 -3.83
N GLU A 64 44.61 -9.82 -2.82
CA GLU A 64 44.51 -8.48 -2.24
C GLU A 64 44.79 -7.42 -3.33
N SER A 65 43.76 -6.69 -3.76
CA SER A 65 43.94 -5.42 -4.48
C SER A 65 43.02 -4.35 -3.90
N ASN A 66 43.65 -3.28 -3.44
CA ASN A 66 43.08 -2.22 -2.62
C ASN A 66 42.35 -1.16 -3.47
N SER A 67 41.21 -1.54 -4.08
CA SER A 67 40.24 -0.59 -4.66
C SER A 67 38.87 -0.85 -4.05
N ARG A 68 38.45 0.01 -3.11
CA ARG A 68 37.12 -0.06 -2.46
C ARG A 68 36.02 0.24 -3.50
N VAL A 69 35.52 -0.81 -4.14
CA VAL A 69 34.28 -0.74 -4.92
C VAL A 69 33.12 -0.86 -3.92
N ASN A 70 32.32 0.19 -3.79
CA ASN A 70 31.12 0.19 -2.95
C ASN A 70 30.18 -0.94 -3.42
N SER A 71 30.00 -1.99 -2.61
CA SER A 71 29.07 -3.08 -2.92
C SER A 71 27.63 -2.60 -2.76
N ALA A 72 27.07 -1.97 -3.79
CA ALA A 72 25.66 -1.60 -3.81
C ALA A 72 24.80 -2.81 -4.23
N VAL A 73 23.53 -2.84 -3.83
CA VAL A 73 22.53 -3.78 -4.38
C VAL A 73 21.52 -2.97 -5.16
N SER A 74 21.14 -3.41 -6.35
CA SER A 74 20.22 -2.66 -7.22
C SER A 74 19.00 -3.48 -7.63
N ILE A 75 17.83 -2.84 -7.55
CA ILE A 75 16.53 -3.45 -7.85
C ILE A 75 15.93 -2.73 -9.05
N LEU A 76 15.52 -3.50 -10.07
CA LEU A 76 14.73 -3.00 -11.19
C LEU A 76 13.25 -2.92 -10.78
N LEU A 77 12.78 -1.69 -10.62
CA LEU A 77 11.39 -1.32 -10.35
C LEU A 77 10.58 -1.24 -11.67
N PRO A 78 9.24 -1.08 -11.59
CA PRO A 78 8.43 -0.70 -12.75
C PRO A 78 8.93 0.58 -13.44
N ALA A 79 8.41 0.88 -14.62
CA ALA A 79 8.80 2.05 -15.43
C ALA A 79 10.29 2.13 -15.83
N TRP A 80 11.07 1.06 -15.64
CA TRP A 80 12.51 0.99 -15.91
C TRP A 80 13.36 1.83 -14.95
N GLU A 81 12.84 2.12 -13.76
CA GLU A 81 13.59 2.74 -12.68
C GLU A 81 14.43 1.69 -11.94
N ILE A 82 15.61 2.09 -11.49
CA ILE A 82 16.52 1.28 -10.70
C ILE A 82 16.65 1.94 -9.34
N LEU A 83 16.32 1.20 -8.28
CA LEU A 83 16.59 1.60 -6.91
C LEU A 83 17.93 1.02 -6.49
N VAL A 84 18.89 1.88 -6.13
CA VAL A 84 20.24 1.54 -5.72
C VAL A 84 20.35 1.69 -4.21
N LEU A 85 20.59 0.59 -3.52
CA LEU A 85 20.84 0.52 -2.08
C LEU A 85 22.34 0.59 -1.82
N VAL A 86 22.78 1.65 -1.16
CA VAL A 86 24.21 1.85 -0.85
C VAL A 86 24.58 1.08 0.42
N SER A 87 25.74 0.40 0.40
CA SER A 87 26.27 -0.30 1.59
C SER A 87 26.81 0.66 2.63
N THR A 88 26.81 0.22 3.90
CA THR A 88 27.16 0.97 5.11
C THR A 88 28.65 1.32 5.21
N GLU A 89 29.52 0.70 4.41
CA GLU A 89 30.98 0.85 4.55
C GLU A 89 31.54 2.21 4.11
N THR A 90 30.71 3.16 3.66
CA THR A 90 31.17 4.54 3.41
C THR A 90 30.02 5.55 3.44
N PRO A 91 30.07 6.58 4.32
CA PRO A 91 29.16 7.72 4.24
C PRO A 91 29.36 8.41 2.89
N LEU A 92 28.32 8.39 2.04
CA LEU A 92 28.31 9.16 0.81
C LEU A 92 28.03 10.63 1.16
N PRO A 93 28.88 11.59 0.77
CA PRO A 93 28.56 13.01 0.90
C PRO A 93 27.25 13.33 0.18
N LEU A 94 26.34 14.01 0.89
CA LEU A 94 24.98 14.38 0.46
C LEU A 94 24.92 15.44 -0.65
N ASP A 95 26.04 15.80 -1.28
CA ASP A 95 26.02 16.69 -2.44
C ASP A 95 25.29 16.00 -3.60
N SER A 96 24.03 16.41 -3.79
CA SER A 96 23.00 15.73 -4.57
C SER A 96 23.24 15.71 -6.08
N ASN A 97 24.21 16.48 -6.59
CA ASN A 97 24.37 16.75 -8.03
C ASN A 97 25.56 16.05 -8.69
N ALA A 98 26.28 15.17 -7.99
CA ALA A 98 27.50 14.54 -8.53
C ALA A 98 27.36 13.06 -8.89
N TYR A 99 26.33 12.34 -8.42
CA TYR A 99 26.26 10.89 -8.62
C TYR A 99 25.61 10.51 -9.95
N THR A 100 26.17 9.48 -10.57
CA THR A 100 25.72 8.91 -11.84
C THR A 100 25.76 7.40 -11.74
N CYS A 101 24.75 6.73 -12.29
CA CYS A 101 24.79 5.29 -12.53
C CYS A 101 25.52 5.00 -13.84
N LEU A 102 26.66 4.32 -13.76
CA LEU A 102 27.44 3.86 -14.90
C LEU A 102 27.07 2.41 -15.23
N PHE A 103 26.74 2.12 -16.49
CA PHE A 103 26.36 0.79 -16.95
C PHE A 103 27.50 0.11 -17.73
N PRO A 104 27.47 -1.23 -17.90
CA PRO A 104 28.57 -1.96 -18.55
C PRO A 104 28.84 -1.60 -20.01
N ASN A 105 27.90 -0.93 -20.68
CA ASN A 105 28.05 -0.44 -22.05
C ASN A 105 28.50 1.03 -22.12
N ASN A 106 28.99 1.58 -21.00
CA ASN A 106 29.33 2.99 -20.81
C ASN A 106 28.17 3.98 -20.98
N ASP A 107 26.92 3.51 -21.09
CA ASP A 107 25.78 4.40 -20.92
C ASP A 107 25.75 4.89 -19.46
N THR A 108 25.18 6.07 -19.25
CA THR A 108 25.03 6.67 -17.93
C THR A 108 23.60 7.15 -17.71
N SER A 109 23.18 7.20 -16.46
CA SER A 109 21.94 7.88 -16.06
C SER A 109 22.17 8.69 -14.79
N PRO A 110 21.58 9.89 -14.66
CA PRO A 110 21.64 10.68 -13.42
C PRO A 110 21.16 9.86 -12.23
N ALA A 111 21.89 9.89 -11.11
CA ALA A 111 21.47 9.24 -9.87
C ALA A 111 20.85 10.27 -8.94
N ARG A 112 19.54 10.17 -8.72
CA ARG A 112 18.77 11.08 -7.87
C ARG A 112 18.65 10.49 -6.46
N PRO A 113 18.93 11.24 -5.38
CA PRO A 113 18.61 10.78 -4.03
C PRO A 113 17.11 10.45 -3.93
N ALA A 114 16.79 9.30 -3.33
CA ALA A 114 15.41 8.86 -3.13
C ALA A 114 14.98 8.91 -1.66
N GLY A 115 15.92 8.79 -0.71
CA GLY A 115 15.63 8.80 0.71
C GLY A 115 16.51 7.80 1.47
N ILE A 116 16.12 7.51 2.72
CA ILE A 116 16.80 6.54 3.58
C ILE A 116 15.83 5.40 3.85
N LEU A 117 16.28 4.16 3.67
CA LEU A 117 15.48 2.98 4.01
C LEU A 117 15.46 2.80 5.54
N PRO A 118 14.30 2.94 6.23
CA PRO A 118 14.27 2.99 7.70
C PRO A 118 14.76 1.70 8.36
N SER A 119 14.51 0.53 7.77
CA SER A 119 14.90 -0.77 8.35
C SER A 119 16.41 -1.00 8.35
N LEU A 120 17.18 -0.27 7.54
CA LEU A 120 18.62 -0.46 7.37
C LEU A 120 19.47 0.80 7.56
N ASP A 121 18.84 1.96 7.69
CA ASP A 121 19.49 3.28 7.68
C ASP A 121 20.41 3.46 6.44
N ARG A 122 19.93 3.01 5.28
CA ARG A 122 20.69 3.02 4.02
C ARG A 122 20.18 4.08 3.07
N ASN A 123 21.11 4.87 2.54
CA ASN A 123 20.82 5.82 1.46
C ASN A 123 20.37 5.09 0.19
N LEU A 124 19.33 5.64 -0.43
CA LEU A 124 18.75 5.15 -1.66
C LEU A 124 18.96 6.17 -2.77
N PHE A 125 19.34 5.66 -3.94
CA PHE A 125 19.40 6.44 -5.17
C PHE A 125 18.50 5.83 -6.23
N LYS A 126 18.00 6.67 -7.14
CA LYS A 126 17.23 6.27 -8.30
C LYS A 126 17.93 6.62 -9.59
N CYS A 127 17.92 5.67 -10.50
CA CYS A 127 18.51 5.76 -11.83
C CYS A 127 17.54 5.21 -12.87
N ASP A 128 17.64 5.68 -14.12
CA ASP A 128 16.84 5.16 -15.23
C ASP A 128 17.63 4.12 -16.02
N LEU A 129 17.08 2.93 -16.26
CA LEU A 129 17.73 1.92 -17.09
C LEU A 129 17.79 2.40 -18.56
N PRO A 130 18.98 2.54 -19.17
CA PRO A 130 19.13 2.98 -20.55
C PRO A 130 18.37 2.10 -21.54
N VAL A 131 17.72 2.73 -22.54
CA VAL A 131 16.85 2.04 -23.52
C VAL A 131 17.58 0.89 -24.22
N ARG A 132 18.87 1.04 -24.49
CA ARG A 132 19.70 0.02 -25.15
C ARG A 132 19.85 -1.26 -24.32
N LEU A 133 19.81 -1.14 -22.99
CA LEU A 133 19.95 -2.27 -22.07
C LEU A 133 18.61 -2.96 -21.77
N ARG A 134 17.47 -2.31 -22.06
CA ARG A 134 16.11 -2.87 -21.84
C ARG A 134 15.79 -4.12 -22.66
N ARG A 135 16.62 -4.46 -23.64
CA ARG A 135 16.45 -5.62 -24.54
C ARG A 135 17.41 -6.78 -24.26
N ARG A 136 18.35 -6.63 -23.30
CA ARG A 136 19.36 -7.64 -23.00
C ARG A 136 19.13 -8.21 -21.61
N LEU A 137 18.93 -9.52 -21.52
CA LEU A 137 18.84 -10.26 -20.27
C LEU A 137 20.16 -11.01 -20.00
N PRO A 138 20.62 -11.12 -18.74
CA PRO A 138 20.08 -10.43 -17.56
C PRO A 138 20.30 -8.91 -17.63
N PHE A 139 19.46 -8.14 -16.95
CA PHE A 139 19.66 -6.68 -16.87
C PHE A 139 20.84 -6.38 -15.96
N PRO A 140 21.88 -5.67 -16.44
CA PRO A 140 23.07 -5.44 -15.65
C PRO A 140 22.84 -4.39 -14.56
N GLN A 141 23.41 -4.63 -13.39
CA GLN A 141 23.45 -3.67 -12.30
C GLN A 141 24.40 -2.51 -12.63
N PRO A 142 24.01 -1.25 -12.37
CA PRO A 142 24.90 -0.11 -12.51
C PRO A 142 25.88 0.01 -11.34
N ILE A 143 26.97 0.74 -11.58
CA ILE A 143 27.89 1.22 -10.54
C ILE A 143 27.55 2.68 -10.25
N LEU A 144 27.30 3.01 -8.99
CA LEU A 144 27.10 4.39 -8.56
C LEU A 144 28.48 5.09 -8.43
N THR A 145 28.71 6.15 -9.19
CA THR A 145 29.99 6.89 -9.23
C THR A 145 29.79 8.42 -9.19
N LYS A 146 30.78 9.16 -8.69
CA LYS A 146 30.79 10.64 -8.64
C LYS A 146 31.40 11.33 -9.87
N SER A 147 32.22 10.63 -10.65
CA SER A 147 32.92 11.21 -11.79
C SER A 147 33.01 10.21 -12.95
N PRO A 148 32.62 10.61 -14.17
CA PRO A 148 32.87 9.84 -15.38
C PRO A 148 34.30 10.01 -15.93
N GLU A 149 35.14 10.89 -15.35
CA GLU A 149 36.50 11.17 -15.86
C GLU A 149 37.49 10.03 -15.57
N ASN A 150 37.24 9.24 -14.53
CA ASN A 150 37.94 7.99 -14.22
C ASN A 150 36.90 6.92 -13.81
N PRO A 151 36.21 6.28 -14.78
CA PRO A 151 35.19 5.31 -14.46
C PRO A 151 35.79 4.12 -13.70
N PRO A 152 35.14 3.64 -12.62
CA PRO A 152 35.58 2.43 -11.95
C PRO A 152 35.63 1.26 -12.94
N GLU A 153 36.59 0.35 -12.75
CA GLU A 153 36.77 -0.80 -13.63
C GLU A 153 35.49 -1.64 -13.65
N ILE A 154 34.90 -1.80 -14.84
CA ILE A 154 33.68 -2.56 -15.04
C ILE A 154 34.05 -4.05 -14.99
N LYS A 155 33.81 -4.69 -13.84
CA LYS A 155 33.95 -6.14 -13.72
C LYS A 155 32.99 -6.85 -14.68
N SER A 156 33.52 -7.79 -15.47
CA SER A 156 32.76 -8.62 -16.39
C SER A 156 32.78 -10.09 -15.93
N PRO A 157 31.63 -10.77 -15.81
CA PRO A 157 30.27 -10.26 -16.07
C PRO A 157 29.77 -9.36 -14.93
N ALA A 158 29.00 -8.32 -15.27
CA ALA A 158 28.32 -7.49 -14.28
C ALA A 158 27.21 -8.28 -13.57
N SER A 159 27.03 -8.04 -12.26
CA SER A 159 25.92 -8.63 -11.49
C SER A 159 24.57 -8.25 -12.10
N ALA A 160 23.61 -9.16 -12.02
CA ALA A 160 22.26 -8.93 -12.51
C ALA A 160 21.43 -8.08 -11.53
N LEU A 161 20.59 -7.18 -12.05
CA LEU A 161 19.59 -6.47 -11.27
C LEU A 161 18.60 -7.44 -10.63
N LEU A 162 18.31 -7.22 -9.35
CA LEU A 162 17.20 -7.87 -8.69
C LEU A 162 15.89 -7.43 -9.33
N ARG A 163 14.92 -8.33 -9.44
CA ARG A 163 13.65 -8.07 -10.12
C ARG A 163 12.58 -7.79 -9.07
N TRP A 164 11.94 -6.61 -9.15
CA TRP A 164 10.88 -6.23 -8.20
C TRP A 164 9.77 -7.28 -8.08
N ASN A 165 9.42 -7.95 -9.17
CA ASN A 165 8.36 -8.96 -9.17
C ASN A 165 8.75 -10.31 -8.53
N PHE A 166 9.93 -10.45 -7.94
CA PHE A 166 10.38 -11.65 -7.23
C PHE A 166 11.50 -11.30 -6.21
N LEU A 167 11.10 -10.77 -5.05
CA LEU A 167 12.03 -10.20 -4.06
C LEU A 167 11.44 -10.25 -2.64
N VAL A 168 12.27 -10.57 -1.64
CA VAL A 168 11.99 -10.23 -0.24
C VAL A 168 12.52 -8.82 0.00
N TYR A 169 11.61 -7.85 0.14
CA TYR A 169 11.96 -6.42 0.03
C TYR A 169 12.04 -5.70 1.36
N ASP A 170 11.38 -6.21 2.41
CA ASP A 170 11.48 -5.64 3.74
C ASP A 170 11.22 -6.71 4.81
N SER A 171 11.54 -6.38 6.06
CA SER A 171 11.22 -7.23 7.21
C SER A 171 11.04 -6.43 8.48
N LEU A 172 10.19 -6.93 9.37
CA LEU A 172 9.97 -6.35 10.68
C LEU A 172 10.08 -7.43 11.76
N THR A 173 10.87 -7.17 12.79
CA THR A 173 11.06 -8.08 13.93
C THR A 173 10.13 -7.71 15.07
N THR A 174 9.37 -8.67 15.58
CA THR A 174 8.61 -8.54 16.84
C THR A 174 9.29 -9.32 17.96
N GLU A 175 8.72 -9.28 19.17
CA GLU A 175 9.13 -10.15 20.27
C GLU A 175 9.00 -11.64 19.92
N ASN A 176 7.95 -11.99 19.16
CA ASN A 176 7.51 -13.38 18.96
C ASN A 176 7.99 -13.99 17.64
N ASP A 177 8.21 -13.18 16.61
CA ASP A 177 8.52 -13.64 15.26
C ASP A 177 9.19 -12.56 14.40
N VAL A 178 9.53 -12.94 13.17
CA VAL A 178 10.03 -12.08 12.11
C VAL A 178 9.00 -12.10 10.99
N ILE A 179 8.55 -10.92 10.58
CA ILE A 179 7.63 -10.74 9.46
C ILE A 179 8.46 -10.37 8.23
N LEU A 180 8.28 -11.11 7.14
CA LEU A 180 8.90 -10.84 5.85
C LEU A 180 7.84 -10.28 4.89
N PHE A 181 8.25 -9.25 4.15
CA PHE A 181 7.47 -8.68 3.08
C PHE A 181 8.01 -9.14 1.73
N VAL A 182 7.20 -9.88 0.98
CA VAL A 182 7.65 -10.67 -0.17
C VAL A 182 6.80 -10.39 -1.40
N LYS A 183 7.44 -9.95 -2.48
CA LYS A 183 6.82 -9.69 -3.79
C LYS A 183 6.95 -10.89 -4.72
N GLY A 184 5.87 -11.22 -5.43
CA GLY A 184 5.89 -12.18 -6.54
C GLY A 184 5.41 -13.60 -6.26
N VAL A 185 5.21 -13.97 -4.98
CA VAL A 185 4.82 -15.33 -4.59
C VAL A 185 3.30 -15.49 -4.60
N ASN A 186 2.59 -14.73 -3.74
CA ASN A 186 1.13 -14.71 -3.67
C ASN A 186 0.58 -13.56 -4.52
N ASN A 187 0.75 -13.64 -5.84
CA ASN A 187 0.51 -12.53 -6.76
C ASN A 187 -0.96 -12.33 -7.19
N ARG A 188 -1.88 -13.19 -6.74
CA ARG A 188 -3.31 -13.13 -7.06
C ARG A 188 -4.13 -12.86 -5.80
N GLN A 189 -5.04 -11.90 -5.89
CA GLN A 189 -5.92 -11.56 -4.78
C GLN A 189 -6.74 -12.77 -4.35
N GLY A 190 -6.76 -13.06 -3.05
CA GLY A 190 -7.50 -14.19 -2.46
C GLY A 190 -6.89 -15.57 -2.70
N ILE A 191 -5.77 -15.68 -3.41
CA ILE A 191 -5.05 -16.94 -3.63
C ILE A 191 -3.73 -16.88 -2.89
N HIS A 192 -3.57 -17.80 -1.94
CA HIS A 192 -2.40 -17.86 -1.07
C HIS A 192 -1.83 -19.28 -1.10
N ARG A 193 -0.51 -19.37 -1.11
CA ARG A 193 0.21 -20.64 -1.06
C ARG A 193 0.37 -21.11 0.37
N GLU A 194 0.44 -22.42 0.57
CA GLU A 194 0.49 -23.00 1.91
C GLU A 194 1.82 -22.67 2.60
N PRO A 195 1.84 -22.33 3.90
CA PRO A 195 3.08 -22.03 4.62
C PRO A 195 4.13 -23.15 4.55
N SER A 196 3.69 -24.41 4.48
CA SER A 196 4.55 -25.60 4.38
C SER A 196 5.37 -25.66 3.08
N GLU A 197 4.98 -24.90 2.05
CA GLU A 197 5.72 -24.78 0.80
C GLU A 197 7.01 -23.95 0.95
N PHE A 198 7.18 -23.25 2.08
CA PHE A 198 8.24 -22.26 2.26
C PHE A 198 9.07 -22.48 3.52
N ARG A 199 10.31 -22.00 3.48
CA ARG A 199 11.20 -21.87 4.65
C ARG A 199 11.76 -20.47 4.72
N CYS A 200 11.85 -19.88 5.91
CA CYS A 200 12.58 -18.63 6.08
C CYS A 200 14.06 -18.96 6.23
N VAL A 201 14.92 -18.20 5.56
CA VAL A 201 16.37 -18.43 5.54
C VAL A 201 17.05 -17.22 6.16
N PHE A 202 17.83 -17.43 7.23
CA PHE A 202 18.60 -16.39 7.91
C PHE A 202 20.10 -16.61 7.64
N GLY A 203 20.77 -15.60 7.07
CA GLY A 203 22.18 -15.63 6.68
C GLY A 203 22.38 -15.37 5.17
N ASP A 204 23.61 -15.01 4.79
CA ASP A 204 23.95 -14.65 3.41
C ASP A 204 24.08 -15.85 2.46
N ASP A 205 24.45 -17.01 2.99
CA ASP A 205 24.69 -18.21 2.19
C ASP A 205 23.44 -19.09 2.09
N ALA A 206 23.01 -19.39 0.87
CA ALA A 206 21.93 -20.35 0.61
C ALA A 206 22.24 -21.75 1.18
N ILE A 207 23.52 -22.08 1.41
CA ILE A 207 23.98 -23.38 1.93
C ILE A 207 23.98 -23.38 3.46
N HIS A 208 24.56 -22.35 4.09
CA HIS A 208 24.77 -22.30 5.54
C HIS A 208 23.66 -21.56 6.31
N GLY A 209 22.72 -20.93 5.61
CA GLY A 209 21.62 -20.19 6.23
C GLY A 209 20.71 -21.05 7.12
N VAL A 210 20.34 -20.52 8.28
CA VAL A 210 19.44 -21.18 9.23
C VAL A 210 18.02 -21.15 8.68
N ARG A 211 17.38 -22.32 8.60
CA ARG A 211 16.03 -22.48 8.06
C ARG A 211 15.00 -22.62 9.16
N THR A 212 13.94 -21.82 9.11
CA THR A 212 12.77 -21.97 9.99
C THR A 212 11.51 -22.27 9.17
N ALA A 213 10.52 -22.90 9.80
CA ALA A 213 9.21 -23.11 9.17
C ALA A 213 8.46 -21.77 9.05
N VAL A 214 7.72 -21.57 7.96
CA VAL A 214 6.79 -20.43 7.86
C VAL A 214 5.51 -20.74 8.64
N LYS A 215 5.09 -19.83 9.52
CA LYS A 215 3.85 -19.94 10.32
C LYS A 215 2.61 -19.48 9.54
N SER A 216 2.76 -18.46 8.72
CA SER A 216 1.67 -17.85 7.93
C SER A 216 2.22 -17.33 6.62
N SER A 217 1.47 -17.51 5.54
CA SER A 217 1.73 -16.96 4.20
C SER A 217 0.41 -16.40 3.66
N LEU A 218 0.19 -15.10 3.79
CA LEU A 218 -0.98 -14.43 3.24
C LEU A 218 -0.56 -13.13 2.57
N GLN A 219 -1.05 -12.89 1.35
CA GLN A 219 -0.65 -11.75 0.54
C GLN A 219 0.89 -11.65 0.45
N GLU A 220 1.44 -10.47 0.65
CA GLU A 220 2.88 -10.20 0.66
C GLU A 220 3.51 -10.42 2.06
N VAL A 221 2.76 -10.97 3.02
CA VAL A 221 3.16 -11.10 4.43
C VAL A 221 3.44 -12.55 4.80
N PHE A 222 4.66 -12.81 5.25
CA PHE A 222 5.12 -14.13 5.69
C PHE A 222 5.62 -14.03 7.14
N ARG A 223 5.20 -14.93 8.02
CA ARG A 223 5.63 -14.93 9.44
C ARG A 223 6.53 -16.12 9.74
N CYS A 224 7.69 -15.82 10.31
CA CYS A 224 8.77 -16.76 10.58
C CYS A 224 9.08 -16.78 12.09
N PRO A 225 9.22 -17.94 12.74
CA PRO A 225 9.87 -18.00 14.05
C PRO A 225 11.26 -17.37 13.96
N ARG A 226 11.68 -16.74 15.06
CA ARG A 226 13.07 -16.29 15.22
C ARG A 226 14.02 -17.50 15.12
N PRO A 227 15.19 -17.35 14.49
CA PRO A 227 16.17 -18.42 14.42
C PRO A 227 16.71 -18.76 15.82
N GLU A 228 16.88 -20.05 16.12
CA GLU A 228 17.52 -20.50 17.35
C GLU A 228 19.01 -20.11 17.32
N ARG A 229 19.46 -19.38 18.35
CA ARG A 229 20.82 -18.84 18.43
C ARG A 229 21.85 -19.96 18.54
N THR A 230 22.72 -20.10 17.54
CA THR A 230 23.85 -21.05 17.55
C THR A 230 25.17 -20.31 17.29
N GLY A 231 25.65 -19.52 18.27
CA GLY A 231 26.99 -18.90 18.18
C GLY A 231 27.21 -17.71 19.13
N PRO A 232 28.48 -17.35 19.40
CA PRO A 232 28.83 -16.16 20.17
C PRO A 232 28.65 -14.89 19.32
N VAL A 233 27.61 -14.14 19.69
CA VAL A 233 27.40 -12.69 19.59
C VAL A 233 28.37 -11.88 18.72
N ASP A 234 27.87 -11.35 17.61
CA ASP A 234 28.11 -9.94 17.26
C ASP A 234 26.80 -9.18 17.56
N ASP A 235 26.80 -8.39 18.64
CA ASP A 235 25.58 -7.87 19.31
C ASP A 235 24.98 -6.69 18.53
N GLY A 236 24.37 -6.98 17.38
CA GLY A 236 23.56 -6.01 16.63
C GLY A 236 23.76 -5.98 15.12
N GLU A 237 24.61 -6.84 14.55
CA GLU A 237 24.77 -6.91 13.10
C GLU A 237 23.48 -7.43 12.42
N PRO A 238 22.93 -6.71 11.43
CA PRO A 238 21.75 -7.16 10.69
C PRO A 238 22.05 -8.44 9.91
N VAL A 239 21.23 -9.48 10.12
CA VAL A 239 21.35 -10.76 9.40
C VAL A 239 20.42 -10.74 8.20
N LYS A 240 20.94 -10.95 6.99
CA LYS A 240 20.09 -11.04 5.79
C LYS A 240 19.04 -12.14 5.96
N VAL A 241 17.79 -11.83 5.63
CA VAL A 241 16.69 -12.80 5.73
C VAL A 241 15.98 -12.94 4.39
N SER A 242 15.69 -14.17 4.00
CA SER A 242 15.02 -14.48 2.73
C SER A 242 13.97 -15.58 2.90
N LEU A 243 13.31 -15.93 1.80
CA LEU A 243 12.31 -16.98 1.68
C LEU A 243 12.79 -18.04 0.68
N GLU A 244 12.79 -19.29 1.07
CA GLU A 244 13.04 -20.45 0.21
C GLU A 244 11.72 -21.07 -0.23
N ILE A 245 11.62 -21.37 -1.52
CA ILE A 245 10.55 -22.16 -2.12
C ILE A 245 10.97 -23.63 -2.11
N SER A 246 10.43 -24.41 -1.18
CA SER A 246 10.97 -25.72 -0.79
C SER A 246 11.06 -26.70 -1.97
N TYR A 247 10.02 -26.78 -2.81
CA TYR A 247 9.97 -27.74 -3.92
C TYR A 247 11.00 -27.46 -5.03
N GLN A 248 11.44 -26.20 -5.16
CA GLN A 248 12.46 -25.79 -6.14
C GLN A 248 13.85 -25.73 -5.52
N LYS A 249 13.96 -25.79 -4.18
CA LYS A 249 15.15 -25.40 -3.43
C LYS A 249 15.67 -24.03 -3.86
N LEU A 250 14.74 -23.12 -4.16
CA LEU A 250 15.05 -21.77 -4.66
C LEU A 250 14.95 -20.78 -3.51
N VAL A 251 16.07 -20.18 -3.13
CA VAL A 251 16.10 -19.03 -2.21
C VAL A 251 15.85 -17.76 -3.01
N MET A 252 14.85 -16.99 -2.61
CA MET A 252 14.53 -15.72 -3.25
C MET A 252 15.67 -14.71 -3.05
N PRO A 253 15.91 -13.81 -4.00
CA PRO A 253 16.71 -12.63 -3.72
C PRO A 253 16.08 -11.82 -2.58
N SER A 254 16.92 -11.18 -1.78
CA SER A 254 16.46 -10.39 -0.63
C SER A 254 17.31 -9.14 -0.44
N VAL A 255 16.65 -8.07 -0.04
CA VAL A 255 17.24 -6.86 0.56
C VAL A 255 16.74 -6.63 1.98
N ALA A 256 16.02 -7.60 2.55
CA ALA A 256 15.49 -7.55 3.91
C ALA A 256 16.49 -8.13 4.92
N TYR A 257 16.49 -7.57 6.12
CA TYR A 257 17.41 -7.95 7.19
C TYR A 257 16.68 -8.11 8.53
N TYR A 258 16.99 -9.21 9.19
CA TYR A 258 16.63 -9.49 10.57
C TYR A 258 17.64 -8.84 11.51
N THR A 259 17.18 -7.87 12.28
CA THR A 259 17.93 -7.33 13.42
C THR A 259 17.36 -7.94 14.70
N PRO A 260 18.18 -8.60 15.54
CA PRO A 260 17.76 -9.07 16.86
C PRO A 260 17.25 -7.88 17.69
N ALA A 261 16.04 -8.00 18.27
CA ALA A 261 15.47 -6.88 19.01
C ALA A 261 16.38 -6.45 20.18
N ARG A 262 16.70 -5.14 20.25
CA ARG A 262 17.26 -4.51 21.44
C ARG A 262 16.12 -4.27 22.45
N LYS A 263 16.50 -4.19 23.74
CA LYS A 263 15.58 -4.06 24.89
C LYS A 263 14.48 -3.01 24.64
N ILE A 264 13.27 -3.39 25.05
CA ILE A 264 12.04 -2.58 25.02
C ILE A 264 12.28 -1.27 25.77
N ALA A 265 12.10 -0.13 25.11
CA ALA A 265 12.02 1.17 25.76
C ALA A 265 10.81 1.17 26.72
N LEU A 266 10.84 2.00 27.78
CA LEU A 266 9.69 2.15 28.69
C LEU A 266 8.41 2.39 27.87
N GLN A 267 7.41 1.52 28.06
CA GLN A 267 6.14 1.64 27.34
C GLN A 267 5.41 2.90 27.82
N GLU A 268 5.34 3.90 26.94
CA GLU A 268 4.42 5.01 27.11
C GLU A 268 2.97 4.51 26.97
N PRO A 269 1.99 5.20 27.60
CA PRO A 269 0.59 4.88 27.38
C PRO A 269 0.23 4.95 25.89
N LYS A 270 -0.47 3.92 25.37
CA LYS A 270 -0.98 3.93 24.00
C LYS A 270 -1.93 5.11 23.79
N SER A 271 -1.75 5.83 22.68
CA SER A 271 -2.73 6.81 22.21
C SER A 271 -4.06 6.12 21.85
N PRO A 272 -5.21 6.59 22.35
CA PRO A 272 -6.52 6.01 22.03
C PRO A 272 -6.78 5.76 20.55
N ILE A 273 -6.55 6.77 19.69
CA ILE A 273 -6.79 6.70 18.25
C ILE A 273 -5.60 7.32 17.52
N CYS A 274 -5.07 6.57 16.56
CA CYS A 274 -4.07 7.02 15.60
C CYS A 274 -4.62 6.85 14.18
N ALA A 275 -3.94 7.46 13.21
CA ALA A 275 -4.25 7.29 11.79
C ALA A 275 -3.02 6.82 11.02
N CYS A 276 -3.23 5.93 10.06
CA CYS A 276 -2.19 5.42 9.19
C CYS A 276 -2.65 5.44 7.73
N THR A 277 -1.79 5.96 6.86
CA THR A 277 -2.08 6.07 5.44
C THR A 277 -0.81 5.99 4.60
N LEU A 278 -0.96 5.60 3.34
CA LEU A 278 0.12 5.54 2.36
C LEU A 278 -0.07 6.70 1.37
N VAL A 279 0.89 7.60 1.30
CA VAL A 279 0.81 8.84 0.53
C VAL A 279 1.76 8.84 -0.65
N TYR A 280 1.37 9.51 -1.72
CA TYR A 280 2.23 9.89 -2.84
C TYR A 280 1.71 11.23 -3.35
N ASN A 281 2.54 12.27 -3.25
CA ASN A 281 2.22 13.64 -3.64
C ASN A 281 0.93 14.19 -2.99
N ALA A 282 0.88 14.09 -1.67
CA ALA A 282 -0.29 14.41 -0.86
C ALA A 282 -0.18 15.74 -0.09
N ALA A 283 0.91 16.50 -0.23
CA ALA A 283 1.22 17.65 0.62
C ALA A 283 0.08 18.67 0.66
N LYS A 284 -0.57 18.91 -0.48
CA LYS A 284 -1.68 19.87 -0.63
C LYS A 284 -2.92 19.54 0.20
N PHE A 285 -3.16 18.26 0.51
CA PHE A 285 -4.33 17.81 1.28
C PHE A 285 -4.04 17.68 2.77
N LEU A 286 -2.76 17.57 3.11
CA LEU A 286 -2.35 17.04 4.41
C LEU A 286 -2.73 17.96 5.57
N LYS A 287 -2.58 19.29 5.41
CA LYS A 287 -2.93 20.25 6.47
C LYS A 287 -4.40 20.15 6.87
N GLU A 288 -5.31 20.21 5.88
CA GLU A 288 -6.74 20.10 6.13
C GLU A 288 -7.09 18.77 6.83
N TRP A 289 -6.52 17.67 6.34
CA TRP A 289 -6.80 16.34 6.86
C TRP A 289 -6.29 16.14 8.29
N VAL A 290 -5.06 16.57 8.60
CA VAL A 290 -4.46 16.45 9.94
C VAL A 290 -5.18 17.36 10.93
N VAL A 291 -5.38 18.64 10.60
CA VAL A 291 -6.07 19.60 11.48
C VAL A 291 -7.47 19.09 11.81
N TYR A 292 -8.25 18.70 10.80
CA TYR A 292 -9.61 18.21 11.01
C TYR A 292 -9.65 16.97 11.90
N HIS A 293 -8.84 15.95 11.60
CA HIS A 293 -8.90 14.68 12.33
C HIS A 293 -8.30 14.78 13.74
N SER A 294 -7.33 15.68 13.95
CA SER A 294 -6.78 15.99 15.27
C SER A 294 -7.85 16.53 16.21
N GLU A 295 -8.64 17.48 15.72
CA GLU A 295 -9.66 18.19 16.49
C GLU A 295 -10.87 17.32 16.86
N ILE A 296 -11.08 16.19 16.16
CA ILE A 296 -12.11 15.21 16.50
C ILE A 296 -11.57 14.00 17.28
N GLY A 297 -10.26 13.94 17.57
CA GLY A 297 -9.69 12.96 18.51
C GLY A 297 -8.60 12.01 17.98
N VAL A 298 -8.08 12.21 16.76
CA VAL A 298 -6.88 11.48 16.29
C VAL A 298 -5.63 12.11 16.90
N GLN A 299 -4.78 11.31 17.55
CA GLN A 299 -3.66 11.85 18.32
C GLN A 299 -2.30 11.69 17.66
N LYS A 300 -2.14 10.70 16.78
CA LYS A 300 -0.89 10.43 16.06
C LYS A 300 -1.17 10.06 14.62
N PHE A 301 -0.35 10.56 13.70
CA PHE A 301 -0.46 10.30 12.27
C PHE A 301 0.82 9.62 11.77
N PHE A 302 0.66 8.47 11.12
CA PHE A 302 1.73 7.72 10.46
C PHE A 302 1.53 7.79 8.95
N LEU A 303 2.40 8.53 8.29
CA LEU A 303 2.38 8.73 6.85
C LEU A 303 3.45 7.84 6.21
N TYR A 304 3.03 6.79 5.53
CA TYR A 304 3.95 5.98 4.72
C TYR A 304 4.15 6.72 3.41
N ASP A 305 5.30 7.35 3.25
CA ASP A 305 5.61 8.10 2.04
C ASP A 305 6.08 7.13 0.94
N ASN A 306 5.25 6.95 -0.08
CA ASN A 306 5.57 6.16 -1.25
C ASN A 306 6.37 6.97 -2.27
N ASP A 307 7.41 7.65 -1.79
CA ASP A 307 8.37 8.38 -2.59
C ASP A 307 7.72 9.55 -3.35
N SER A 308 7.18 10.48 -2.56
CA SER A 308 6.60 11.74 -3.02
C SER A 308 7.67 12.68 -3.59
N ASP A 309 7.28 13.49 -4.56
CA ASP A 309 8.10 14.53 -5.21
C ASP A 309 7.54 15.95 -5.02
N ASP A 310 6.55 16.12 -4.14
CA ASP A 310 6.00 17.40 -3.72
C ASP A 310 6.55 17.87 -2.37
N ASP A 311 5.99 18.96 -1.83
CA ASP A 311 6.44 19.60 -0.59
C ASP A 311 6.05 18.82 0.69
N LEU A 312 5.93 17.48 0.64
CA LEU A 312 5.45 16.66 1.75
C LEU A 312 6.28 16.88 3.03
N GLU A 313 7.61 16.82 2.93
CA GLU A 313 8.51 17.03 4.08
C GLU A 313 8.28 18.39 4.73
N LYS A 314 8.24 19.45 3.91
CA LYS A 314 7.98 20.82 4.38
C LYS A 314 6.64 20.92 5.11
N VAL A 315 5.56 20.37 4.54
CA VAL A 315 4.23 20.42 5.16
C VAL A 315 4.19 19.63 6.47
N VAL A 316 4.88 18.49 6.54
CA VAL A 316 4.99 17.70 7.78
C VAL A 316 5.75 18.48 8.85
N THR A 317 6.88 19.12 8.50
CA THR A 317 7.62 19.99 9.44
C THR A 317 6.73 21.12 9.96
N GLU A 318 6.01 21.81 9.08
CA GLU A 318 5.08 22.87 9.48
C GLU A 318 3.99 22.35 10.43
N LEU A 319 3.41 21.18 10.18
CA LEU A 319 2.42 20.57 11.08
C LEU A 319 3.01 20.23 12.45
N VAL A 320 4.21 19.67 12.49
CA VAL A 320 4.92 19.34 13.74
C VAL A 320 5.24 20.61 14.54
N ASP A 321 5.70 21.66 13.87
CA ASP A 321 5.98 22.96 14.49
C ASP A 321 4.73 23.62 15.10
N HIS A 322 3.55 23.32 14.54
CA HIS A 322 2.25 23.74 15.07
C HIS A 322 1.69 22.78 16.15
N GLY A 323 2.44 21.77 16.57
CA GLY A 323 2.10 20.88 17.68
C GLY A 323 1.33 19.61 17.29
N TYR A 324 1.15 19.33 16.00
CA TYR A 324 0.54 18.08 15.54
C TYR A 324 1.55 16.92 15.58
N ASN A 325 1.13 15.76 16.10
CA ASN A 325 2.01 14.57 16.14
C ASN A 325 1.92 13.79 14.82
N VAL A 326 2.73 14.21 13.86
CA VAL A 326 2.82 13.63 12.52
C VAL A 326 4.20 13.02 12.32
N SER A 327 4.24 11.79 11.83
CA SER A 327 5.48 11.08 11.51
C SER A 327 5.41 10.53 10.09
N THR A 328 6.53 10.59 9.38
CA THR A 328 6.69 9.98 8.06
C THR A 328 7.58 8.74 8.16
N LEU A 329 7.23 7.70 7.40
CA LEU A 329 8.07 6.52 7.18
C LEU A 329 8.26 6.38 5.67
N PHE A 330 9.51 6.44 5.22
CA PHE A 330 9.82 6.28 3.80
C PHE A 330 9.59 4.84 3.35
N TRP A 331 8.65 4.63 2.42
CA TRP A 331 8.20 3.34 1.94
C TRP A 331 8.35 3.26 0.41
N PRO A 332 9.55 3.02 -0.13
CA PRO A 332 9.84 3.15 -1.56
C PRO A 332 9.21 2.05 -2.43
N TRP A 333 8.48 1.12 -1.83
CA TRP A 333 8.00 -0.10 -2.43
C TRP A 333 6.72 0.14 -3.26
N PRO A 334 6.75 0.00 -4.60
CA PRO A 334 5.58 0.27 -5.43
C PRO A 334 4.57 -0.89 -5.32
N LYS A 335 3.27 -0.58 -5.35
CA LYS A 335 2.19 -1.58 -5.36
C LYS A 335 2.17 -2.47 -4.10
N THR A 336 2.28 -1.88 -2.91
CA THR A 336 2.34 -2.62 -1.63
C THR A 336 1.50 -1.96 -0.53
N GLN A 337 0.34 -1.39 -0.86
CA GLN A 337 -0.51 -0.69 0.12
C GLN A 337 -0.95 -1.62 1.25
N GLU A 338 -1.40 -2.83 0.91
CA GLU A 338 -1.83 -3.84 1.87
C GLU A 338 -0.68 -4.20 2.83
N ALA A 339 0.52 -4.39 2.30
CA ALA A 339 1.73 -4.66 3.10
C ALA A 339 2.16 -3.45 3.95
N GLY A 340 2.06 -2.22 3.44
CA GLY A 340 2.34 -1.01 4.20
C GLY A 340 1.39 -0.86 5.41
N PHE A 341 0.11 -1.19 5.23
CA PHE A 341 -0.84 -1.21 6.34
C PHE A 341 -0.56 -2.33 7.34
N SER A 342 -0.15 -3.52 6.88
CA SER A 342 0.32 -4.60 7.76
C SER A 342 1.58 -4.19 8.53
N HIS A 343 2.54 -3.53 7.89
CA HIS A 343 3.74 -3.00 8.54
C HIS A 343 3.35 -1.97 9.61
N CYS A 344 2.49 -1.02 9.27
CA CYS A 344 1.99 0.00 10.19
C CYS A 344 1.25 -0.57 11.41
N ALA A 345 0.41 -1.59 11.20
CA ALA A 345 -0.31 -2.27 12.26
C ALA A 345 0.63 -2.82 13.33
N ILE A 346 1.77 -3.40 12.91
CA ILE A 346 2.75 -3.96 13.83
C ILE A 346 3.61 -2.85 14.45
N HIS A 347 4.16 -1.96 13.62
CA HIS A 347 5.05 -0.88 14.04
C HIS A 347 4.39 0.05 15.07
N ALA A 348 3.10 0.37 14.88
CA ALA A 348 2.39 1.28 15.76
C ALA A 348 1.72 0.60 16.96
N ASN A 349 1.72 -0.75 17.05
CA ASN A 349 0.91 -1.47 18.06
C ASN A 349 1.26 -1.08 19.49
N ASP A 350 2.53 -0.80 19.78
CA ASP A 350 2.97 -0.43 21.12
C ASP A 350 2.64 1.03 21.48
N SER A 351 2.25 1.86 20.50
CA SER A 351 2.01 3.29 20.68
C SER A 351 0.55 3.72 20.49
N CYS A 352 -0.30 2.84 19.94
CA CYS A 352 -1.67 3.15 19.53
C CYS A 352 -2.63 2.02 19.91
N ALA A 353 -3.82 2.35 20.41
CA ALA A 353 -4.85 1.37 20.71
C ALA A 353 -5.71 1.07 19.46
N TRP A 354 -6.33 2.11 18.90
CA TRP A 354 -7.09 2.04 17.67
C TRP A 354 -6.36 2.74 16.53
N MET A 355 -6.49 2.20 15.32
CA MET A 355 -5.89 2.73 14.10
C MET A 355 -6.95 2.98 13.03
N MET A 356 -7.02 4.21 12.55
CA MET A 356 -7.82 4.64 11.41
C MET A 356 -7.03 4.44 10.12
N TYR A 357 -7.54 3.59 9.22
CA TYR A 357 -6.96 3.38 7.89
C TYR A 357 -7.82 4.11 6.85
N MET A 358 -7.40 5.31 6.46
CA MET A 358 -8.13 6.20 5.54
C MET A 358 -7.17 6.99 4.66
N ASP A 359 -7.63 7.35 3.46
CA ASP A 359 -6.86 8.18 2.53
C ASP A 359 -6.97 9.67 2.93
N VAL A 360 -6.01 10.51 2.52
CA VAL A 360 -5.96 11.94 2.89
C VAL A 360 -7.10 12.78 2.29
N ASP A 361 -7.87 12.21 1.35
CA ASP A 361 -9.06 12.81 0.74
C ASP A 361 -10.36 12.26 1.37
N GLU A 362 -10.29 11.68 2.57
CA GLU A 362 -11.40 11.05 3.28
C GLU A 362 -11.59 11.62 4.68
N PHE A 363 -12.83 12.02 4.98
CA PHE A 363 -13.17 12.74 6.21
C PHE A 363 -14.34 12.07 6.93
N ILE A 364 -14.09 11.60 8.16
CA ILE A 364 -15.14 11.05 9.02
C ILE A 364 -16.01 12.19 9.53
N TYR A 365 -17.33 12.05 9.45
CA TYR A 365 -18.23 12.90 10.21
C TYR A 365 -19.46 12.16 10.73
N SER A 366 -20.06 12.65 11.81
CA SER A 366 -21.36 12.20 12.30
C SER A 366 -22.44 13.26 12.05
N PRO A 367 -23.64 12.88 11.56
CA PRO A 367 -24.79 13.78 11.55
C PRO A 367 -25.13 14.37 12.93
N ASN A 368 -24.76 13.70 14.02
CA ASN A 368 -25.00 14.17 15.38
C ASN A 368 -24.10 15.35 15.77
N TRP A 369 -23.00 15.60 15.04
CA TRP A 369 -22.09 16.71 15.30
C TRP A 369 -22.56 18.03 14.69
N LEU A 370 -23.59 18.02 13.84
CA LEU A 370 -24.03 19.19 13.07
C LEU A 370 -24.46 20.37 13.94
N ASN A 371 -24.93 20.13 15.15
CA ASN A 371 -25.33 21.20 16.07
C ASN A 371 -24.19 21.66 17.00
N SER A 372 -23.01 21.04 16.93
CA SER A 372 -21.87 21.44 17.75
C SER A 372 -21.26 22.74 17.23
N SER A 373 -21.06 23.71 18.12
CA SER A 373 -20.40 24.98 17.80
C SER A 373 -18.90 24.83 17.59
N THR A 374 -18.26 23.86 18.25
CA THR A 374 -16.82 23.60 18.20
C THR A 374 -16.56 22.09 18.06
N PRO A 375 -15.41 21.69 17.50
CA PRO A 375 -14.98 20.30 17.54
C PRO A 375 -14.58 19.89 18.98
N SER A 376 -14.42 18.59 19.22
CA SER A 376 -13.93 18.05 20.48
C SER A 376 -13.21 16.73 20.22
N ASP A 377 -12.12 16.53 20.96
CA ASP A 377 -11.31 15.30 20.94
C ASP A 377 -12.08 14.03 21.34
N GLN A 378 -13.28 14.15 21.90
CA GLN A 378 -14.17 13.02 22.23
C GLN A 378 -15.12 12.63 21.11
N MET A 379 -15.21 13.41 20.02
CA MET A 379 -16.15 13.15 18.93
C MET A 379 -15.90 11.78 18.27
N LEU A 380 -14.69 11.53 17.80
CA LEU A 380 -14.34 10.26 17.17
C LEU A 380 -14.29 9.10 18.19
N PRO A 381 -13.68 9.25 19.40
CA PRO A 381 -13.77 8.24 20.45
C PRO A 381 -15.20 7.81 20.81
N SER A 382 -16.17 8.73 20.79
CA SER A 382 -17.57 8.41 21.11
C SER A 382 -18.24 7.45 20.10
N LEU A 383 -17.68 7.33 18.89
CA LEU A 383 -18.14 6.37 17.88
C LEU A 383 -17.59 4.96 18.10
N LEU A 384 -16.52 4.83 18.90
CA LEU A 384 -15.88 3.56 19.17
C LEU A 384 -16.54 2.85 20.36
N PRO A 385 -16.67 1.51 20.31
CA PRO A 385 -17.29 0.76 21.38
C PRO A 385 -16.38 0.68 22.61
N THR A 386 -16.99 0.80 23.79
CA THR A 386 -16.33 0.62 25.10
C THR A 386 -16.32 -0.84 25.60
N GLY A 387 -17.05 -1.72 24.92
CA GLY A 387 -17.22 -3.12 25.34
C GLY A 387 -16.18 -4.07 24.72
N ASN A 388 -15.88 -5.14 25.43
CA ASN A 388 -15.04 -6.23 24.94
C ASN A 388 -15.69 -6.89 23.71
N HIS A 389 -14.86 -7.41 22.80
CA HIS A 389 -15.23 -8.20 21.59
C HIS A 389 -15.56 -7.41 20.31
N VAL A 390 -15.40 -6.08 20.22
CA VAL A 390 -15.40 -5.39 18.91
C VAL A 390 -13.96 -5.02 18.54
N GLY A 391 -13.47 -5.61 17.46
CA GLY A 391 -12.09 -5.39 16.99
C GLY A 391 -11.99 -4.38 15.84
N GLN A 392 -13.13 -4.03 15.24
CA GLN A 392 -13.16 -3.21 14.04
C GLN A 392 -14.51 -2.52 13.89
N VAL A 393 -14.47 -1.23 13.55
CA VAL A 393 -15.64 -0.41 13.24
C VAL A 393 -15.57 -0.02 11.77
N ILE A 394 -16.61 -0.33 11.01
CA ILE A 394 -16.75 0.00 9.59
C ILE A 394 -17.72 1.18 9.43
N MET A 395 -17.38 2.11 8.55
CA MET A 395 -18.20 3.26 8.15
C MET A 395 -18.30 3.32 6.62
N ASN A 396 -19.52 3.44 6.10
CA ASN A 396 -19.76 3.58 4.67
C ASN A 396 -19.34 4.96 4.15
N CYS A 397 -19.11 5.07 2.84
CA CYS A 397 -18.67 6.32 2.22
C CYS A 397 -19.73 6.97 1.31
N TYR A 398 -19.73 8.30 1.30
CA TYR A 398 -20.26 9.11 0.20
C TYR A 398 -19.12 9.52 -0.74
N GLU A 399 -19.32 9.34 -2.05
CA GLU A 399 -18.33 9.74 -3.07
C GLU A 399 -18.65 11.12 -3.64
N PHE A 400 -17.76 12.10 -3.40
CA PHE A 400 -17.91 13.48 -3.85
C PHE A 400 -17.27 13.71 -5.23
N GLY A 401 -17.93 14.56 -6.01
CA GLY A 401 -17.54 15.03 -7.33
C GLY A 401 -16.84 16.40 -7.33
N PRO A 402 -16.35 16.87 -8.49
CA PRO A 402 -15.58 18.11 -8.57
C PRO A 402 -16.40 19.35 -8.25
N SER A 403 -17.74 19.27 -8.23
CA SER A 403 -18.61 20.36 -7.77
C SER A 403 -18.37 21.69 -8.53
N ASN A 404 -18.21 21.60 -9.85
CA ASN A 404 -17.86 22.69 -10.77
C ASN A 404 -16.46 23.30 -10.60
N GLN A 405 -15.62 22.72 -9.73
CA GLN A 405 -14.23 23.16 -9.57
C GLN A 405 -13.35 22.63 -10.70
N LYS A 406 -12.48 23.50 -11.23
CA LYS A 406 -11.51 23.17 -12.28
C LYS A 406 -10.09 22.99 -11.75
N SER A 407 -9.84 23.40 -10.52
CA SER A 407 -8.57 23.28 -9.80
C SER A 407 -8.83 22.85 -8.36
N HIS A 408 -7.76 22.49 -7.64
CA HIS A 408 -7.86 22.27 -6.20
C HIS A 408 -8.47 23.51 -5.50
N PRO A 409 -9.48 23.35 -4.63
CA PRO A 409 -10.10 24.48 -3.95
C PRO A 409 -9.14 25.11 -2.93
N VAL A 410 -8.97 26.43 -3.00
CA VAL A 410 -8.03 27.16 -2.12
C VAL A 410 -8.34 26.98 -0.63
N LEU A 411 -9.63 26.86 -0.29
CA LEU A 411 -10.09 26.68 1.10
C LEU A 411 -10.12 25.20 1.54
N GLY A 412 -9.65 24.26 0.72
CA GLY A 412 -9.68 22.82 1.01
C GLY A 412 -10.83 22.05 0.37
N VAL A 413 -10.70 20.73 0.36
CA VAL A 413 -11.62 19.80 -0.32
C VAL A 413 -13.01 19.82 0.32
N THR A 414 -13.09 19.98 1.66
CA THR A 414 -14.37 20.07 2.37
C THR A 414 -15.14 21.35 2.06
N GLN A 415 -14.43 22.41 1.65
CA GLN A 415 -15.05 23.68 1.28
C GLN A 415 -15.45 23.75 -0.19
N GLY A 416 -14.64 23.19 -1.09
CA GLY A 416 -14.86 23.30 -2.53
C GLY A 416 -15.68 22.20 -3.17
N TYR A 417 -15.71 21.00 -2.58
CA TYR A 417 -16.43 19.85 -3.12
C TYR A 417 -17.65 19.53 -2.25
N ASN A 418 -18.83 19.99 -2.66
CA ASN A 418 -20.08 19.83 -1.90
C ASN A 418 -21.19 19.13 -2.69
N CYS A 419 -20.85 18.50 -3.81
CA CYS A 419 -21.77 17.68 -4.59
C CYS A 419 -21.26 16.25 -4.70
N ARG A 420 -22.17 15.29 -4.54
CA ARG A 420 -21.84 13.86 -4.49
C ARG A 420 -22.80 13.01 -5.29
N ASN A 421 -22.40 11.76 -5.51
CA ASN A 421 -23.31 10.71 -5.98
C ASN A 421 -24.35 10.39 -4.89
N ARG A 422 -25.53 9.94 -5.30
CA ARG A 422 -26.60 9.48 -4.40
C ARG A 422 -26.29 8.12 -3.80
N VAL A 423 -25.68 7.24 -4.59
CA VAL A 423 -25.38 5.86 -4.22
C VAL A 423 -24.17 5.82 -3.29
N GLU A 424 -24.33 5.09 -2.18
CA GLU A 424 -23.25 4.75 -1.27
C GLU A 424 -22.30 3.73 -1.91
N ASN A 425 -21.01 3.89 -1.69
CA ASN A 425 -20.04 2.95 -2.22
C ASN A 425 -18.83 2.84 -1.31
N ARG A 426 -18.35 1.61 -1.13
CA ARG A 426 -17.20 1.27 -0.28
C ARG A 426 -17.42 1.66 1.19
N HIS A 427 -16.37 1.45 1.95
CA HIS A 427 -16.30 1.74 3.36
C HIS A 427 -14.85 1.99 3.78
N LYS A 428 -14.67 2.46 5.00
CA LYS A 428 -13.40 2.52 5.71
C LYS A 428 -13.54 2.02 7.14
N SER A 429 -12.43 1.78 7.80
CA SER A 429 -12.44 1.19 9.13
C SER A 429 -11.50 1.86 10.13
N ILE A 430 -11.91 1.81 11.39
CA ILE A 430 -11.04 2.00 12.55
C ILE A 430 -10.91 0.65 13.24
N VAL A 431 -9.68 0.21 13.46
CA VAL A 431 -9.36 -1.15 13.91
C VAL A 431 -8.65 -1.10 15.25
N PHE A 432 -9.08 -1.92 16.20
CA PHE A 432 -8.37 -2.12 17.45
C PHE A 432 -7.16 -3.01 17.17
N LEU A 433 -5.94 -2.48 17.33
CA LEU A 433 -4.72 -3.14 16.82
C LEU A 433 -4.51 -4.52 17.45
N ASP A 434 -4.78 -4.66 18.76
CA ASP A 434 -4.65 -5.96 19.43
C ASP A 434 -5.69 -6.98 18.94
N ALA A 435 -6.77 -6.59 18.26
CA ALA A 435 -7.76 -7.50 17.68
C ALA A 435 -7.45 -7.97 16.26
N ILE A 436 -6.37 -7.49 15.64
CA ILE A 436 -5.99 -7.91 14.28
C ILE A 436 -5.57 -9.39 14.31
N ASP A 437 -6.01 -10.16 13.31
CA ASP A 437 -5.62 -11.56 13.13
C ASP A 437 -4.11 -11.66 12.90
N ALA A 438 -3.46 -12.69 13.47
CA ALA A 438 -2.01 -12.85 13.40
C ALA A 438 -1.47 -12.89 11.96
N SER A 439 -2.30 -13.25 10.98
CA SER A 439 -1.91 -13.25 9.57
C SER A 439 -1.80 -11.86 8.92
N LEU A 440 -2.32 -10.81 9.57
CA LEU A 440 -2.34 -9.42 9.09
C LEU A 440 -3.07 -9.20 7.75
N LEU A 441 -3.91 -10.17 7.34
CA LEU A 441 -4.71 -10.08 6.13
C LEU A 441 -5.60 -8.85 6.16
N ASN A 442 -5.51 -8.03 5.12
CA ASN A 442 -6.37 -6.86 4.94
C ASN A 442 -6.75 -6.68 3.47
N VAL A 443 -7.81 -5.90 3.24
CA VAL A 443 -8.22 -5.50 1.89
C VAL A 443 -8.27 -3.97 1.79
N ILE A 444 -7.24 -3.31 2.31
CA ILE A 444 -7.04 -1.85 2.38
C ILE A 444 -8.03 -1.16 3.34
N HIS A 445 -9.32 -1.43 3.18
CA HIS A 445 -10.41 -0.75 3.89
C HIS A 445 -10.77 -1.38 5.23
N HIS A 446 -10.26 -2.59 5.50
CA HIS A 446 -10.45 -3.31 6.76
C HIS A 446 -9.48 -4.50 6.88
N PHE A 447 -9.30 -4.97 8.11
CA PHE A 447 -8.50 -6.13 8.47
C PHE A 447 -9.39 -7.34 8.80
N LYS A 448 -8.81 -8.53 8.64
CA LYS A 448 -9.30 -9.72 9.31
C LYS A 448 -9.06 -9.58 10.80
N VAL A 449 -10.12 -9.71 11.60
CA VAL A 449 -10.04 -9.70 13.07
C VAL A 449 -9.88 -11.14 13.60
N ARG A 450 -9.15 -11.28 14.71
CA ARG A 450 -8.92 -12.58 15.37
C ARG A 450 -10.20 -13.13 16.00
N GLU A 451 -10.20 -14.43 16.26
CA GLU A 451 -11.31 -15.11 16.95
C GLU A 451 -11.64 -14.44 18.29
N GLY A 452 -12.94 -14.37 18.61
CA GLY A 452 -13.44 -13.64 19.78
C GLY A 452 -13.70 -12.14 19.54
N TYR A 453 -13.22 -11.57 18.44
CA TYR A 453 -13.56 -10.20 18.04
C TYR A 453 -14.50 -10.18 16.84
N ARG A 454 -15.39 -9.19 16.80
CA ARG A 454 -16.31 -8.96 15.68
C ARG A 454 -16.08 -7.59 15.05
N THR A 455 -16.54 -7.47 13.81
CA THR A 455 -16.65 -6.20 13.11
C THR A 455 -18.03 -5.59 13.33
N LYS A 456 -18.10 -4.30 13.66
CA LYS A 456 -19.34 -3.53 13.80
C LYS A 456 -19.47 -2.57 12.63
N ASN A 457 -20.54 -2.66 11.86
CA ASN A 457 -20.87 -1.67 10.84
C ASN A 457 -21.73 -0.56 11.46
N LEU A 458 -21.33 0.71 11.30
CA LEU A 458 -22.11 1.85 11.77
C LEU A 458 -23.13 2.28 10.73
N GLY A 459 -24.34 2.61 11.19
CA GLY A 459 -25.34 3.24 10.36
C GLY A 459 -24.91 4.64 9.93
N MET A 460 -25.36 5.08 8.76
CA MET A 460 -25.05 6.40 8.19
C MET A 460 -25.60 7.57 9.00
N ASP A 461 -26.58 7.31 9.87
CA ASP A 461 -27.09 8.23 10.88
C ASP A 461 -26.13 8.43 12.06
N HIS A 462 -25.22 7.48 12.29
CA HIS A 462 -24.22 7.53 13.35
C HIS A 462 -22.89 8.07 12.85
N ALA A 463 -22.38 7.58 11.72
CA ALA A 463 -21.11 8.01 11.16
C ALA A 463 -21.01 7.68 9.67
N VAL A 464 -20.32 8.53 8.93
CA VAL A 464 -20.07 8.37 7.50
C VAL A 464 -18.71 8.95 7.14
N VAL A 465 -18.12 8.44 6.07
CA VAL A 465 -16.91 9.01 5.46
C VAL A 465 -17.27 9.78 4.20
N ASN A 466 -16.96 11.07 4.16
CA ASN A 466 -16.96 11.84 2.92
C ASN A 466 -15.65 11.57 2.20
N HIS A 467 -15.73 10.87 1.07
CA HIS A 467 -14.58 10.53 0.23
C HIS A 467 -14.60 11.44 -1.00
N TYR A 468 -13.64 12.36 -1.07
CA TYR A 468 -13.46 13.32 -2.17
C TYR A 468 -12.77 12.66 -3.37
N LYS A 469 -13.37 11.57 -3.84
CA LYS A 469 -12.82 10.64 -4.83
C LYS A 469 -12.56 11.26 -6.18
N PHE A 470 -13.51 12.06 -6.68
CA PHE A 470 -13.51 12.65 -8.01
C PHE A 470 -13.24 14.16 -7.89
N GLN A 471 -11.97 14.50 -7.67
CA GLN A 471 -11.52 15.88 -7.56
C GLN A 471 -11.47 16.57 -8.94
N ALA A 472 -11.16 17.87 -8.94
CA ALA A 472 -10.83 18.61 -10.17
C ALA A 472 -9.82 17.84 -11.04
N TRP A 473 -9.93 17.98 -12.37
CA TRP A 473 -9.20 17.10 -13.30
C TRP A 473 -7.68 17.13 -13.10
N GLU A 474 -7.11 18.31 -12.85
CA GLU A 474 -5.68 18.49 -12.60
C GLU A 474 -5.18 17.66 -11.41
N GLU A 475 -6.06 17.43 -10.43
CA GLU A 475 -5.78 16.57 -9.28
C GLU A 475 -6.06 15.10 -9.62
N PHE A 476 -7.20 14.81 -10.23
CA PHE A 476 -7.60 13.44 -10.53
C PHE A 476 -6.61 12.73 -11.46
N LYS A 477 -6.06 13.43 -12.46
CA LYS A 477 -5.15 12.84 -13.45
C LYS A 477 -3.87 12.26 -12.86
N THR A 478 -3.49 12.67 -11.64
CA THR A 478 -2.34 12.11 -10.92
C THR A 478 -2.51 10.61 -10.66
N LYS A 479 -3.74 10.11 -10.50
CA LYS A 479 -4.05 8.68 -10.33
C LYS A 479 -3.61 7.82 -11.53
N PHE A 480 -3.37 8.42 -12.71
CA PHE A 480 -2.83 7.71 -13.88
C PHE A 480 -1.32 7.48 -13.81
N ARG A 481 -0.60 8.22 -12.96
CA ARG A 481 0.85 8.10 -12.83
C ARG A 481 1.24 6.93 -11.94
N ARG A 482 0.57 6.78 -10.80
CA ARG A 482 0.91 5.78 -9.78
C ARG A 482 -0.34 5.27 -9.08
N ARG A 483 -0.48 3.94 -9.00
CA ARG A 483 -1.40 3.26 -8.08
C ARG A 483 -0.60 2.48 -7.05
N VAL A 484 -1.11 2.44 -5.83
CA VAL A 484 -0.38 1.86 -4.69
C VAL A 484 -0.90 0.51 -4.21
N SER A 485 -2.16 0.13 -4.49
CA SER A 485 -2.67 -1.22 -4.18
C SER A 485 -1.95 -2.31 -4.97
N ALA A 486 -1.63 -3.42 -4.31
CA ALA A 486 -0.89 -4.53 -4.87
C ALA A 486 -1.64 -5.26 -6.00
N TYR A 487 -2.96 -5.37 -5.89
CA TYR A 487 -3.77 -6.23 -6.76
C TYR A 487 -4.58 -5.46 -7.81
N VAL A 488 -4.54 -4.13 -7.77
CA VAL A 488 -5.29 -3.30 -8.71
C VAL A 488 -4.43 -2.91 -9.92
N VAL A 489 -4.98 -3.19 -11.10
CA VAL A 489 -4.38 -2.89 -12.41
C VAL A 489 -4.15 -1.38 -12.56
N ASP A 490 -3.02 -1.00 -13.18
CA ASP A 490 -2.73 0.40 -13.49
C ASP A 490 -3.73 0.98 -14.48
N TRP A 491 -4.09 2.26 -14.26
CA TRP A 491 -5.03 2.96 -15.14
C TRP A 491 -4.57 2.98 -16.59
N THR A 492 -3.25 3.03 -16.82
CA THR A 492 -2.61 3.06 -18.14
C THR A 492 -2.76 1.77 -18.93
N GLN A 493 -3.18 0.67 -18.30
CA GLN A 493 -3.40 -0.60 -18.97
C GLN A 493 -4.84 -0.69 -19.50
N ALA A 494 -5.02 -1.17 -20.72
CA ALA A 494 -6.33 -1.39 -21.34
C ALA A 494 -6.98 -2.71 -20.90
N VAL A 495 -7.04 -2.96 -19.58
CA VAL A 495 -7.56 -4.20 -18.97
C VAL A 495 -8.55 -3.88 -17.86
N ASN A 496 -9.63 -4.65 -17.75
CA ASN A 496 -10.69 -4.49 -16.74
C ASN A 496 -11.27 -3.06 -16.72
N LEU A 497 -11.63 -2.52 -17.89
CA LEU A 497 -12.18 -1.16 -18.02
C LEU A 497 -13.49 -0.98 -17.24
N ASP A 498 -14.29 -2.04 -17.10
CA ASP A 498 -15.56 -2.03 -16.37
C ASP A 498 -15.41 -2.30 -14.85
N SER A 499 -14.18 -2.34 -14.33
CA SER A 499 -13.96 -2.55 -12.89
C SER A 499 -14.52 -1.40 -12.05
N LYS A 500 -15.08 -1.73 -10.88
CA LYS A 500 -15.48 -0.76 -9.84
C LYS A 500 -14.31 0.03 -9.26
N ASP A 501 -13.08 -0.36 -9.56
CA ASP A 501 -11.85 0.37 -9.23
C ASP A 501 -11.49 1.45 -10.25
N ARG A 502 -12.18 1.50 -11.38
CA ARG A 502 -12.04 2.55 -12.39
C ARG A 502 -13.20 3.53 -12.32
N THR A 503 -12.93 4.73 -12.84
CA THR A 503 -13.95 5.77 -12.97
C THR A 503 -14.82 5.41 -14.17
N PRO A 504 -16.15 5.33 -13.99
CA PRO A 504 -17.06 5.03 -15.08
C PRO A 504 -16.85 5.96 -16.28
N GLY A 505 -16.73 5.37 -17.48
CA GLY A 505 -16.56 6.11 -18.73
C GLY A 505 -15.18 6.75 -18.94
N LEU A 506 -14.20 6.45 -18.09
CA LEU A 506 -12.82 6.91 -18.25
C LEU A 506 -11.94 5.82 -18.86
N GLY A 507 -11.16 6.18 -19.88
CA GLY A 507 -10.26 5.25 -20.56
C GLY A 507 -8.97 4.96 -19.79
N TYR A 508 -7.92 4.63 -20.53
CA TYR A 508 -6.60 4.31 -19.98
C TYR A 508 -5.55 5.42 -20.22
N ALA A 509 -5.99 6.58 -20.71
CA ALA A 509 -5.14 7.75 -20.89
C ALA A 509 -5.62 8.91 -20.01
N ALA A 510 -4.68 9.72 -19.54
CA ALA A 510 -4.95 10.92 -18.76
C ALA A 510 -5.47 12.07 -19.65
N VAL A 511 -6.64 11.88 -20.26
CA VAL A 511 -7.34 12.88 -21.08
C VAL A 511 -8.60 13.33 -20.35
N GLU A 512 -8.77 14.64 -20.19
CA GLU A 512 -9.93 15.22 -19.50
C GLU A 512 -11.23 14.88 -20.22
N PRO A 513 -12.19 14.22 -19.55
CA PRO A 513 -13.50 14.01 -20.14
C PRO A 513 -14.27 15.32 -20.30
N LYS A 514 -15.05 15.44 -21.38
CA LYS A 514 -15.94 16.58 -21.58
C LYS A 514 -16.88 16.76 -20.37
N GLY A 515 -16.92 17.97 -19.83
CA GLY A 515 -17.74 18.34 -18.68
C GLY A 515 -17.34 17.65 -17.38
N TRP A 516 -16.05 17.36 -17.16
CA TRP A 516 -15.58 16.69 -15.94
C TRP A 516 -16.00 17.42 -14.66
N ALA A 517 -15.90 18.75 -14.65
CA ALA A 517 -16.21 19.58 -13.48
C ALA A 517 -17.66 19.41 -12.98
N GLU A 518 -18.59 19.11 -13.89
CA GLU A 518 -20.01 18.91 -13.62
C GLU A 518 -20.39 17.44 -13.31
N LYS A 519 -19.45 16.49 -13.44
CA LYS A 519 -19.74 15.05 -13.22
C LYS A 519 -19.86 14.69 -11.75
N PHE A 520 -20.48 13.52 -11.50
CA PHE A 520 -20.64 12.92 -10.17
C PHE A 520 -21.39 13.80 -9.17
N CYS A 521 -22.30 14.63 -9.68
CA CYS A 521 -23.08 15.58 -8.91
C CYS A 521 -24.58 15.27 -9.02
N GLU A 522 -25.09 14.51 -8.06
CA GLU A 522 -26.51 14.10 -7.98
C GLU A 522 -27.22 14.68 -6.77
N VAL A 523 -26.48 14.94 -5.69
CA VAL A 523 -26.97 15.50 -4.43
C VAL A 523 -25.99 16.56 -3.93
N TYR A 524 -26.48 17.78 -3.70
CA TYR A 524 -25.72 18.79 -2.95
C TYR A 524 -25.77 18.46 -1.46
N ASP A 525 -24.60 18.33 -0.85
CA ASP A 525 -24.42 17.95 0.54
C ASP A 525 -23.48 18.95 1.23
N ASN A 526 -24.06 19.95 1.88
CA ASN A 526 -23.32 21.03 2.54
C ASN A 526 -23.00 20.71 4.01
N ARG A 527 -23.37 19.53 4.52
CA ARG A 527 -23.32 19.23 5.96
C ARG A 527 -21.92 19.38 6.54
N LEU A 528 -20.93 18.69 5.96
CA LEU A 528 -19.53 18.78 6.40
C LEU A 528 -18.92 20.14 6.07
N ARG A 529 -19.27 20.73 4.93
CA ARG A 529 -18.81 22.08 4.52
C ARG A 529 -19.20 23.15 5.54
N ASP A 530 -20.48 23.20 5.91
CA ASP A 530 -21.01 24.22 6.81
C ASP A 530 -20.58 23.97 8.26
N MET A 531 -20.32 22.71 8.62
CA MET A 531 -19.73 22.34 9.91
C MET A 531 -18.25 22.77 10.02
N THR A 532 -17.41 22.39 9.06
CA THR A 532 -16.00 22.77 9.04
C THR A 532 -15.80 24.27 8.93
N ARG A 533 -16.66 24.98 8.19
CA ARG A 533 -16.65 26.46 8.15
C ARG A 533 -16.90 27.07 9.53
N ARG A 534 -17.82 26.51 10.33
CA ARG A 534 -18.08 27.00 11.69
C ARG A 534 -16.94 26.70 12.64
N TRP A 535 -16.34 25.52 12.53
CA TRP A 535 -15.27 25.08 13.44
C TRP A 535 -13.92 25.73 13.15
N PHE A 536 -13.61 25.96 11.87
CA PHE A 536 -12.27 26.30 11.42
C PHE A 536 -12.21 27.57 10.58
N GLY A 537 -13.34 28.22 10.32
CA GLY A 537 -13.39 29.48 9.59
C GLY A 537 -12.91 30.65 10.46
N MET A 538 -12.02 31.46 9.90
CA MET A 538 -11.53 32.69 10.49
C MET A 538 -11.87 33.86 9.58
N GLU A 539 -12.49 34.90 10.14
CA GLU A 539 -12.74 36.15 9.42
C GLU A 539 -11.48 37.03 9.51
N ALA A 540 -10.91 37.38 8.36
CA ALA A 540 -9.82 38.36 8.27
C ALA A 540 -10.22 39.52 7.33
N PRO A 541 -9.63 40.72 7.49
CA PRO A 541 -9.85 41.84 6.58
C PRO A 541 -9.52 41.52 5.11
N SER A 542 -8.65 40.53 4.87
CA SER A 542 -8.23 40.06 3.55
C SER A 542 -9.14 38.98 2.94
N GLY A 543 -10.17 38.52 3.66
CA GLY A 543 -11.06 37.42 3.27
C GLY A 543 -11.19 36.35 4.34
N ASN A 544 -12.09 35.40 4.12
CA ASN A 544 -12.25 34.24 5.01
C ASN A 544 -11.12 33.24 4.76
N HIS A 545 -10.49 32.78 5.83
CA HIS A 545 -9.46 31.74 5.81
C HIS A 545 -9.89 30.55 6.65
N MET A 546 -9.29 29.39 6.41
CA MET A 546 -9.49 28.18 7.19
C MET A 546 -8.28 27.92 8.10
N ALA A 547 -8.50 27.30 9.25
CA ALA A 547 -7.46 27.00 10.25
C ALA A 547 -6.28 26.17 9.72
N TRP A 548 -6.44 25.47 8.59
CA TRP A 548 -5.37 24.69 7.94
C TRP A 548 -4.57 25.47 6.89
N GLN A 549 -4.83 26.76 6.71
CA GLN A 549 -4.00 27.64 5.87
C GLN A 549 -2.83 28.27 6.66
N ILE A 550 -2.28 27.50 7.61
CA ILE A 550 -1.12 27.85 8.44
C ILE A 550 0.15 28.08 7.62
#